data_AF-A0A6A5VUK2-F1
#
_entry.id   AF-A0A6A5VUK2-F1
#
_cell.length_a   1.000
_cell.length_b   1.000
_cell.length_c   1.000
_cell.angle_alpha   90.00
_cell.angle_beta   90.00
_cell.angle_gamma   90.00
#
_symmetry.space_group_name_H-M   'P 1'
#
loop_
_entity.id
_entity.type
_entity.pdbx_description
1 polymer ?
#
loop_
_entity_poly.entity_id
_entity_poly.type
_entity_poly.pdbx_seq_one_letter_code
_entity_poly.pdbx_strand_id
1 'polypeptide(L)'
;MYDDWTTGIELFMPEQERSQQLPNMPSIKAGHSENKNRSTIFLDIRFDEVEDDIRRERAKAIARFNEEALQSDDDPIQRVTRADADGIWHCCNCGYENPLIQIPGPHPFGWLKCGRCQQLWKPDSVTTNVLQPYYLPYSLRHSKEFSLVPNLYDTPIPYGQMCTCGLTHRGVLKLKWGELGDLQLATLVFPEELCVCGSNASAKWVCFQIGDNSDYRKGDPNATAARALERRLGFAIDNP
;
A
#
# COMPACT_ATOMS: atom_id res chain seq x y z
N MET A 1 -42.13 -10.61 -25.76
CA MET A 1 -41.34 -11.65 -26.45
C MET A 1 -39.92 -11.48 -25.96
N TYR A 2 -39.51 -12.34 -25.03
CA TYR A 2 -38.17 -12.36 -24.47
C TYR A 2 -37.41 -13.42 -25.25
N ASP A 3 -36.40 -12.99 -26.00
CA ASP A 3 -35.50 -13.91 -26.70
C ASP A 3 -34.31 -14.25 -25.80
N ASP A 4 -34.21 -15.55 -25.63
CA ASP A 4 -33.33 -16.35 -24.79
C ASP A 4 -31.94 -16.42 -25.44
N TRP A 5 -30.91 -15.88 -24.76
CA TRP A 5 -29.51 -16.00 -25.17
C TRP A 5 -28.70 -16.61 -24.04
N THR A 6 -28.90 -17.90 -23.78
CA THR A 6 -27.96 -18.73 -23.03
C THR A 6 -27.19 -19.62 -23.99
N THR A 7 -26.14 -19.08 -24.60
CA THR A 7 -25.14 -19.88 -25.32
C THR A 7 -24.05 -20.28 -24.35
N GLY A 8 -24.03 -21.57 -24.02
CA GLY A 8 -23.07 -22.20 -23.11
C GLY A 8 -21.62 -22.04 -23.54
N ILE A 9 -20.78 -21.69 -22.56
CA ILE A 9 -19.33 -21.83 -22.64
C ILE A 9 -19.00 -23.12 -21.87
N GLU A 10 -18.79 -24.22 -22.61
CA GLU A 10 -18.17 -25.42 -22.06
C GLU A 10 -16.67 -25.17 -21.87
N LEU A 11 -16.26 -24.95 -20.63
CA LEU A 11 -14.84 -24.91 -20.25
C LEU A 11 -14.29 -26.34 -20.20
N PHE A 12 -13.54 -26.70 -21.23
CA PHE A 12 -12.68 -27.89 -21.28
C PHE A 12 -11.57 -27.75 -20.22
N MET A 13 -11.61 -28.56 -19.16
CA MET A 13 -10.48 -28.74 -18.24
C MET A 13 -9.83 -30.09 -18.53
N PRO A 14 -8.54 -30.16 -18.91
CA PRO A 14 -7.82 -31.41 -18.86
C PRO A 14 -7.32 -31.66 -17.42
N GLU A 15 -7.82 -32.75 -16.81
CA GLU A 15 -7.10 -33.45 -15.76
C GLU A 15 -5.78 -33.98 -16.33
N GLN A 16 -4.65 -33.63 -15.71
CA GLN A 16 -3.55 -34.61 -15.62
C GLN A 16 -2.57 -34.33 -14.48
N GLU A 17 -2.39 -35.41 -13.73
CA GLU A 17 -1.55 -35.64 -12.56
C GLU A 17 -0.07 -35.32 -12.83
N ARG A 18 0.61 -34.72 -11.85
CA ARG A 18 2.07 -34.88 -11.68
C ARG A 18 2.44 -34.95 -10.20
N SER A 19 2.56 -36.18 -9.73
CA SER A 19 3.41 -36.54 -8.60
C SER A 19 4.86 -36.20 -8.94
N GLN A 20 5.46 -35.23 -8.24
CA GLN A 20 6.91 -34.98 -8.29
C GLN A 20 7.54 -35.40 -6.97
N GLN A 21 8.34 -36.46 -7.02
CA GLN A 21 9.30 -36.83 -5.98
C GLN A 21 10.42 -35.79 -5.95
N LEU A 22 10.70 -35.25 -4.76
CA LEU A 22 11.82 -34.34 -4.52
C LEU A 22 13.14 -35.16 -4.35
N PRO A 23 14.26 -34.72 -4.95
CA PRO A 23 15.55 -35.36 -4.74
C PRO A 23 16.22 -34.94 -3.42
N ASN A 24 16.93 -35.90 -2.80
CA ASN A 24 17.74 -35.74 -1.60
C ASN A 24 18.92 -34.78 -1.80
N MET A 25 19.12 -33.86 -0.85
CA MET A 25 20.26 -32.94 -0.78
C MET A 25 21.46 -33.56 -0.03
N PRO A 26 22.70 -33.39 -0.50
CA PRO A 26 23.90 -33.82 0.22
C PRO A 26 24.37 -32.82 1.29
N SER A 27 24.86 -33.36 2.40
CA SER A 27 25.41 -32.67 3.56
C SER A 27 26.81 -32.09 3.29
N ILE A 28 27.00 -30.80 3.55
CA ILE A 28 28.28 -30.09 3.42
C ILE A 28 28.99 -30.07 4.78
N LYS A 29 30.19 -30.65 4.84
CA LYS A 29 31.09 -30.60 6.01
C LYS A 29 31.89 -29.30 6.01
N ALA A 30 31.91 -28.63 7.17
CA ALA A 30 32.73 -27.46 7.43
C ALA A 30 34.21 -27.84 7.62
N GLY A 31 35.11 -27.17 6.88
CA GLY A 31 36.56 -27.24 7.06
C GLY A 31 37.05 -26.00 7.80
N HIS A 32 37.61 -26.20 9.00
CA HIS A 32 38.38 -25.19 9.72
C HIS A 32 39.79 -25.07 9.12
N SER A 33 40.22 -23.84 8.84
CA SER A 33 41.60 -23.49 8.53
C SER A 33 42.05 -22.43 9.53
N GLU A 34 42.92 -22.84 10.46
CA GLU A 34 43.65 -21.97 11.38
C GLU A 34 44.76 -21.24 10.62
N ASN A 35 44.85 -19.92 10.78
CA ASN A 35 46.03 -19.18 10.37
C ASN A 35 46.55 -18.31 11.53
N LYS A 36 47.59 -18.83 12.19
CA LYS A 36 48.41 -18.14 13.19
C LYS A 36 49.44 -17.27 12.48
N ASN A 37 49.45 -15.98 12.82
CA ASN A 37 50.64 -15.18 13.15
C ASN A 37 50.40 -13.73 12.77
N ARG A 38 50.20 -12.87 13.78
CA ARG A 38 50.54 -11.45 13.60
C ARG A 38 51.02 -10.84 14.92
N SER A 39 52.34 -10.69 14.95
CA SER A 39 53.17 -9.78 15.74
C SER A 39 52.42 -8.63 16.42
N THR A 40 52.38 -8.66 17.75
CA THR A 40 51.98 -7.56 18.63
C THR A 40 53.13 -6.58 18.82
N ILE A 41 52.99 -5.39 18.23
CA ILE A 41 53.75 -4.19 18.62
C ILE A 41 52.94 -3.53 19.73
N PHE A 42 53.48 -3.54 20.95
CA PHE A 42 52.88 -2.88 22.12
C PHE A 42 53.07 -1.36 22.01
N LEU A 43 52.01 -0.65 21.65
CA LEU A 43 51.83 0.76 21.99
C LEU A 43 50.96 0.78 23.24
N ASP A 44 51.57 1.13 24.37
CA ASP A 44 50.95 1.17 25.70
C ASP A 44 50.05 2.42 25.84
N ILE A 45 49.11 2.55 24.90
CA ILE A 45 47.98 3.46 25.02
C ILE A 45 46.95 2.67 25.81
N ARG A 46 46.57 3.16 26.99
CA ARG A 46 45.49 2.56 27.78
C ARG A 46 44.21 2.61 26.97
N PHE A 47 43.89 1.49 26.32
CA PHE A 47 42.73 1.32 25.45
C PHE A 47 41.43 1.77 26.12
N ASP A 48 41.34 1.58 27.44
CA ASP A 48 40.18 1.96 28.24
C ASP A 48 39.93 3.48 28.24
N GLU A 49 40.99 4.31 28.24
CA GLU A 49 40.86 5.77 28.24
C GLU A 49 40.37 6.28 26.87
N VAL A 50 40.85 5.69 25.77
CA VAL A 50 40.43 6.04 24.41
C VAL A 50 38.98 5.61 24.15
N GLU A 51 38.58 4.44 24.66
CA GLU A 51 37.21 3.96 24.49
C GLU A 51 36.18 4.82 25.23
N ASP A 52 36.51 5.26 26.46
CA ASP A 52 35.65 6.14 27.24
C ASP A 52 35.50 7.54 26.62
N ASP A 53 36.56 8.07 26.00
CA ASP A 53 36.49 9.33 25.26
C ASP A 53 35.61 9.21 24.01
N ILE A 54 35.71 8.11 23.25
CA ILE A 54 34.83 7.84 22.10
C ILE A 54 33.37 7.70 22.54
N ARG A 55 33.10 7.01 23.66
CA ARG A 55 31.74 6.87 24.21
C ARG A 55 31.18 8.22 24.64
N ARG A 56 31.99 9.07 25.27
CA ARG A 56 31.60 10.40 25.72
C ARG A 56 31.28 11.34 24.55
N GLU A 57 32.12 11.33 23.51
CA GLU A 57 31.87 12.14 22.31
C GLU A 57 30.63 11.67 21.53
N ARG A 58 30.39 10.36 21.44
CA ARG A 58 29.13 9.83 20.87
C ARG A 58 27.91 10.26 21.67
N ALA A 59 27.96 10.19 23.00
CA ALA A 59 26.85 10.61 23.85
C ALA A 59 26.54 12.11 23.69
N LYS A 60 27.56 12.96 23.60
CA LYS A 60 27.40 14.39 23.32
C LYS A 60 26.81 14.66 21.93
N ALA A 61 27.27 13.94 20.90
CA ALA A 61 26.74 14.08 19.55
C ALA A 61 25.26 13.69 19.46
N ILE A 62 24.85 12.61 20.14
CA ILE A 62 23.45 12.19 20.23
C ILE A 62 22.61 13.21 21.00
N ALA A 63 23.12 13.74 22.11
CA ALA A 63 22.42 14.75 22.90
C ALA A 63 22.18 16.03 22.09
N ARG A 64 23.20 16.52 21.36
CA ARG A 64 23.07 17.70 20.50
C ARG A 64 22.08 17.47 19.36
N PHE A 65 22.11 16.31 18.70
CA PHE A 65 21.16 15.97 17.65
C PHE A 65 19.71 15.93 18.16
N ASN A 66 19.49 15.40 19.37
CA ASN A 66 18.17 15.37 19.98
C ASN A 66 17.68 16.76 20.41
N GLU A 67 18.57 17.62 20.91
CA GLU A 67 18.22 19.02 21.24
C GLU A 67 17.88 19.84 19.99
N GLU A 68 18.62 19.66 18.89
CA GLU A 68 18.33 20.30 17.60
C GLU A 68 16.99 19.80 17.01
N ALA A 69 16.69 18.50 17.12
CA ALA A 69 15.43 17.93 16.70
C ALA A 69 14.22 18.38 17.55
N LEU A 70 14.46 18.81 18.79
CA LEU A 70 13.42 19.34 19.68
C LEU A 70 13.20 20.85 19.52
N GLN A 71 14.13 21.57 18.86
CA GLN A 71 14.09 23.03 18.70
C GLN A 71 13.64 23.51 17.31
N SER A 72 13.41 22.62 16.34
CA SER A 72 12.74 23.02 15.10
C SER A 72 11.23 23.17 15.36
N ASP A 73 10.79 24.42 15.59
CA ASP A 73 9.36 24.83 15.55
C ASP A 73 8.72 24.59 14.16
N ASP A 74 9.53 24.23 13.16
CA ASP A 74 9.06 23.59 11.94
C ASP A 74 8.78 22.12 12.22
N ASP A 75 7.55 21.84 12.65
CA ASP A 75 6.97 20.51 12.66
C ASP A 75 7.19 19.88 11.27
N PRO A 76 8.07 18.87 11.10
CA PRO A 76 8.45 18.35 9.78
C PRO A 76 7.30 17.63 9.08
N ILE A 77 6.16 17.52 9.74
CA ILE A 77 4.87 17.25 9.10
C ILE A 77 4.41 18.55 8.46
N GLN A 78 5.06 18.90 7.34
CA GLN A 78 4.61 19.92 6.41
C GLN A 78 3.10 19.73 6.22
N ARG A 79 2.31 20.64 6.80
CA ARG A 79 0.85 20.50 6.79
C ARG A 79 0.42 20.55 5.34
N VAL A 80 0.01 19.40 4.82
CA VAL A 80 -0.55 19.27 3.48
C VAL A 80 -1.71 20.24 3.41
N THR A 81 -1.53 21.30 2.64
CA THR A 81 -2.60 22.25 2.44
C THR A 81 -3.63 21.63 1.52
N ARG A 82 -4.87 22.12 1.57
CA ARG A 82 -5.91 21.66 0.67
C ARG A 82 -5.55 21.86 -0.82
N ALA A 83 -4.65 22.80 -1.11
CA ALA A 83 -4.16 23.07 -2.46
C ALA A 83 -3.21 21.99 -2.99
N ASP A 84 -2.53 21.26 -2.11
CA ASP A 84 -1.59 20.20 -2.47
C ASP A 84 -2.26 18.81 -2.53
N ALA A 85 -3.52 18.72 -2.10
CA ALA A 85 -4.26 17.48 -2.02
C ALA A 85 -4.80 17.04 -3.40
N ASP A 86 -4.77 15.74 -3.64
CA ASP A 86 -5.42 15.09 -4.79
C ASP A 86 -6.92 14.91 -4.59
N GLY A 87 -7.34 14.82 -3.34
CA GLY A 87 -8.73 14.63 -2.96
C GLY A 87 -8.92 14.82 -1.47
N ILE A 88 -10.10 14.47 -0.98
CA ILE A 88 -10.39 14.48 0.46
C ILE A 88 -11.25 13.29 0.85
N TRP A 89 -11.22 12.96 2.14
CA TRP A 89 -12.24 12.14 2.75
C TRP A 89 -12.69 12.70 4.11
N HIS A 90 -13.99 12.60 4.39
CA HIS A 90 -14.56 12.98 5.66
C HIS A 90 -14.63 11.76 6.57
N CYS A 91 -14.09 11.90 7.78
CA CYS A 91 -14.16 10.84 8.77
C CYS A 91 -15.62 10.58 9.18
N CYS A 92 -16.07 9.35 9.02
CA CYS A 92 -17.43 8.94 9.40
C CYS A 92 -17.73 9.11 10.91
N ASN A 93 -16.69 9.21 11.75
CA ASN A 93 -16.82 9.32 13.20
C ASN A 93 -16.93 10.77 13.71
N CYS A 94 -16.08 11.67 13.22
CA CYS A 94 -16.00 13.05 13.72
C CYS A 94 -16.22 14.14 12.65
N GLY A 95 -16.48 13.75 11.40
CA GLY A 95 -16.70 14.66 10.28
C GLY A 95 -15.46 15.41 9.78
N TYR A 96 -14.29 15.20 10.38
CA TYR A 96 -13.07 15.90 10.00
C TYR A 96 -12.67 15.61 8.54
N GLU A 97 -12.37 16.66 7.78
CA GLU A 97 -11.87 16.60 6.40
C GLU A 97 -10.38 16.22 6.42
N ASN A 98 -10.04 15.11 5.77
CA ASN A 98 -8.67 14.61 5.66
C ASN A 98 -8.21 14.72 4.21
N PRO A 99 -7.07 15.36 3.92
CA PRO A 99 -6.53 15.41 2.57
C PRO A 99 -6.08 14.01 2.13
N LEU A 100 -6.29 13.72 0.85
CA LEU A 100 -5.72 12.56 0.16
C LEU A 100 -4.58 13.05 -0.73
N ILE A 101 -3.43 12.41 -0.63
CA ILE A 101 -2.33 12.59 -1.59
C ILE A 101 -2.05 11.23 -2.22
N GLN A 102 -2.06 11.19 -3.55
CA GLN A 102 -1.68 10.03 -4.31
C GLN A 102 -0.16 9.98 -4.47
N ILE A 103 0.45 9.02 -3.78
CA ILE A 103 1.89 8.80 -3.79
C ILE A 103 2.23 7.74 -4.87
N PRO A 104 3.19 8.01 -5.77
CA PRO A 104 3.74 6.98 -6.65
C PRO A 104 4.34 5.83 -5.84
N GLY A 105 4.07 4.58 -6.23
CA GLY A 105 4.65 3.40 -5.61
C GLY A 105 3.64 2.52 -4.84
N PRO A 106 4.14 1.70 -3.89
CA PRO A 106 3.37 0.62 -3.28
C PRO A 106 2.34 1.10 -2.24
N HIS A 107 2.46 2.31 -1.71
CA HIS A 107 1.58 2.85 -0.67
C HIS A 107 0.85 4.09 -1.17
N PRO A 108 -0.21 3.92 -1.99
CA PRO A 108 -0.78 5.00 -2.80
C PRO A 108 -1.32 6.18 -1.99
N PHE A 109 -1.69 5.98 -0.73
CA PHE A 109 -2.18 7.06 0.15
C PHE A 109 -1.49 7.07 1.53
N GLY A 110 -0.39 6.33 1.70
CA GLY A 110 0.24 6.14 3.01
C GLY A 110 -0.75 5.55 4.04
N TRP A 111 -0.82 6.15 5.23
CA TRP A 111 -1.76 5.78 6.29
C TRP A 111 -3.06 6.57 6.22
N LEU A 112 -4.19 5.88 6.03
CA LEU A 112 -5.52 6.47 6.05
C LEU A 112 -6.11 6.51 7.47
N LYS A 113 -5.59 7.44 8.29
CA LYS A 113 -6.08 7.73 9.64
C LYS A 113 -6.68 9.13 9.69
N CYS A 114 -7.76 9.29 10.43
CA CYS A 114 -8.31 10.60 10.68
C CYS A 114 -7.33 11.44 11.50
N GLY A 115 -6.90 12.59 10.97
CA GLY A 115 -5.97 13.49 11.67
C GLY A 115 -6.50 13.99 13.02
N ARG A 116 -7.82 13.98 13.23
CA ARG A 116 -8.47 14.44 14.46
C ARG A 116 -8.74 13.33 15.49
N CYS A 117 -9.45 12.27 15.10
CA CYS A 117 -9.87 11.22 16.04
C CYS A 117 -9.11 9.89 15.89
N GLN A 118 -8.13 9.82 14.98
CA GLN A 118 -7.27 8.66 14.71
C GLN A 118 -8.00 7.39 14.25
N GLN A 119 -9.33 7.46 14.03
CA GLN A 119 -10.09 6.38 13.41
C GLN A 119 -9.62 6.15 11.98
N LEU A 120 -9.55 4.88 11.59
CA LEU A 120 -9.18 4.50 10.23
C LEU A 120 -10.26 4.94 9.25
N TRP A 121 -9.86 5.17 8.00
CA TRP A 121 -10.82 5.26 6.90
C TRP A 121 -11.66 3.99 6.83
N LYS A 122 -12.93 4.16 6.50
CA LYS A 122 -13.88 3.06 6.32
C LYS A 122 -14.64 3.25 5.02
N PRO A 123 -15.16 2.17 4.40
CA PRO A 123 -15.93 2.26 3.16
C PRO A 123 -17.15 3.19 3.24
N ASP A 124 -17.69 3.38 4.44
CA ASP A 124 -18.74 4.34 4.76
C ASP A 124 -18.18 5.72 5.11
N SER A 125 -17.07 6.16 4.53
CA SER A 125 -16.57 7.55 4.66
C SER A 125 -16.91 8.32 3.38
N VAL A 126 -17.20 9.62 3.47
CA VAL A 126 -17.42 10.44 2.26
C VAL A 126 -16.05 10.64 1.61
N THR A 127 -15.87 10.24 0.37
CA THR A 127 -14.60 10.36 -0.35
C THR A 127 -14.80 10.97 -1.73
N THR A 128 -13.85 11.79 -2.18
CA THR A 128 -13.80 12.22 -3.58
C THR A 128 -13.43 11.05 -4.50
N ASN A 129 -13.52 11.25 -5.81
CA ASN A 129 -13.31 10.19 -6.81
C ASN A 129 -11.96 9.47 -6.70
N VAL A 130 -10.95 10.13 -6.13
CA VAL A 130 -9.60 9.59 -5.93
C VAL A 130 -9.56 8.32 -5.08
N LEU A 131 -10.43 8.19 -4.07
CA LEU A 131 -10.50 7.01 -3.20
C LEU A 131 -11.94 6.49 -3.17
N GLN A 132 -12.19 5.33 -3.76
CA GLN A 132 -13.52 4.72 -3.77
C GLN A 132 -13.48 3.33 -3.12
N PRO A 133 -14.46 2.96 -2.29
CA PRO A 133 -14.54 1.60 -1.77
C PRO A 133 -14.74 0.62 -2.91
N TYR A 134 -13.96 -0.47 -2.89
CA TYR A 134 -14.05 -1.51 -3.91
C TYR A 134 -14.52 -2.81 -3.27
N TYR A 135 -15.78 -3.15 -3.53
CA TYR A 135 -16.39 -4.36 -3.00
C TYR A 135 -16.15 -5.51 -3.95
N LEU A 136 -15.04 -6.24 -3.76
CA LEU A 136 -14.86 -7.52 -4.43
C LEU A 136 -15.97 -8.48 -3.98
N PRO A 137 -16.73 -9.08 -4.94
CA PRO A 137 -17.57 -10.24 -4.68
C PRO A 137 -16.83 -11.25 -3.82
N TYR A 138 -17.53 -11.87 -2.88
CA TYR A 138 -16.90 -12.82 -1.95
C TYR A 138 -16.20 -13.98 -2.68
N SER A 139 -16.74 -14.42 -3.82
CA SER A 139 -16.12 -15.40 -4.72
C SER A 139 -14.72 -14.95 -5.14
N LEU A 140 -14.60 -13.72 -5.68
CA LEU A 140 -13.36 -13.12 -6.18
C LEU A 140 -12.30 -12.83 -5.11
N ARG A 141 -12.65 -12.88 -3.82
CA ARG A 141 -11.65 -12.69 -2.75
C ARG A 141 -10.77 -13.91 -2.48
N HIS A 142 -11.29 -15.10 -2.79
CA HIS A 142 -10.60 -16.37 -2.54
C HIS A 142 -10.31 -17.12 -3.82
N SER A 143 -11.08 -16.88 -4.88
CA SER A 143 -10.78 -17.42 -6.19
C SER A 143 -9.61 -16.62 -6.79
N LYS A 144 -8.67 -17.33 -7.41
CA LYS A 144 -7.63 -16.73 -8.28
C LYS A 144 -8.24 -16.20 -9.58
N GLU A 145 -9.52 -15.82 -9.56
CA GLU A 145 -10.28 -15.43 -10.73
C GLU A 145 -9.85 -14.06 -11.22
N PHE A 146 -9.94 -13.92 -12.54
CA PHE A 146 -9.39 -12.79 -13.27
C PHE A 146 -10.19 -11.53 -12.98
N SER A 147 -9.49 -10.40 -12.89
CA SER A 147 -10.13 -9.09 -12.92
C SER A 147 -9.86 -8.48 -14.29
N LEU A 148 -10.90 -7.95 -14.92
CA LEU A 148 -10.72 -7.10 -16.09
C LEU A 148 -10.05 -5.83 -15.61
N VAL A 149 -8.79 -5.67 -15.99
CA VAL A 149 -8.06 -4.43 -15.78
C VAL A 149 -7.95 -3.71 -17.12
N PRO A 150 -8.01 -2.37 -17.12
CA PRO A 150 -7.65 -1.61 -18.31
C PRO A 150 -6.29 -2.08 -18.84
N ASN A 151 -6.01 -1.84 -20.11
CA ASN A 151 -4.66 -2.09 -20.61
C ASN A 151 -3.67 -1.11 -19.92
N LEU A 152 -2.90 -1.63 -18.95
CA LEU A 152 -2.07 -0.84 -18.03
C LEU A 152 -0.57 -0.90 -18.37
N TYR A 153 -0.17 -0.96 -19.65
CA TYR A 153 1.27 -1.13 -19.99
C TYR A 153 2.20 -0.14 -19.26
N ASP A 154 1.73 1.09 -19.01
CA ASP A 154 2.49 2.12 -18.28
C ASP A 154 1.73 2.79 -17.14
N THR A 155 0.47 2.40 -16.88
CA THR A 155 -0.36 3.05 -15.87
C THR A 155 -0.35 2.28 -14.55
N PRO A 156 -0.18 2.98 -13.41
CA PRO A 156 -0.24 2.33 -12.11
C PRO A 156 -1.58 1.63 -11.90
N ILE A 157 -1.54 0.44 -11.29
CA ILE A 157 -2.74 -0.35 -10.99
C ILE A 157 -3.68 0.49 -10.11
N PRO A 158 -4.93 0.72 -10.54
CA PRO A 158 -5.86 1.62 -9.86
C PRO A 158 -6.61 0.92 -8.73
N TYR A 159 -5.99 -0.07 -8.08
CA TYR A 159 -6.60 -0.85 -7.02
C TYR A 159 -5.62 -1.02 -5.87
N GLY A 160 -6.15 -1.08 -4.65
CA GLY A 160 -5.36 -1.30 -3.45
C GLY A 160 -6.18 -1.94 -2.34
N GLN A 161 -5.48 -2.31 -1.27
CA GLN A 161 -6.05 -2.77 -0.03
C GLN A 161 -5.45 -2.01 1.14
N MET A 162 -6.22 -1.85 2.22
CA MET A 162 -5.78 -1.15 3.42
C MET A 162 -5.64 -2.12 4.59
N CYS A 163 -4.46 -2.14 5.19
CA CYS A 163 -4.18 -2.90 6.40
C CYS A 163 -5.04 -2.41 7.58
N THR A 164 -5.23 -3.25 8.59
CA THR A 164 -5.87 -2.89 9.86
C THR A 164 -5.10 -1.82 10.65
N CYS A 165 -3.86 -1.49 10.28
CA CYS A 165 -3.14 -0.33 10.83
C CYS A 165 -3.40 0.98 10.08
N GLY A 166 -4.11 0.94 8.95
CA GLY A 166 -4.41 2.06 8.06
C GLY A 166 -3.44 2.23 6.89
N LEU A 167 -2.32 1.49 6.83
CA LEU A 167 -1.39 1.57 5.70
C LEU A 167 -2.02 0.99 4.44
N THR A 168 -1.95 1.75 3.35
CA THR A 168 -2.46 1.34 2.03
C THR A 168 -1.42 0.56 1.24
N HIS A 169 -1.85 -0.45 0.48
CA HIS A 169 -1.00 -1.27 -0.38
C HIS A 169 -1.63 -1.32 -1.77
N ARG A 170 -0.88 -0.97 -2.81
CA ARG A 170 -1.28 -1.07 -4.21
C ARG A 170 -1.29 -2.55 -4.62
N GLY A 171 -2.28 -2.94 -5.41
CA GLY A 171 -2.29 -4.24 -6.07
C GLY A 171 -1.16 -4.38 -7.09
N VAL A 172 -0.84 -5.61 -7.44
CA VAL A 172 0.18 -6.00 -8.44
C VAL A 172 -0.45 -6.97 -9.44
N LEU A 173 -0.14 -6.83 -10.73
CA LEU A 173 -0.54 -7.81 -11.74
C LEU A 173 0.47 -8.95 -11.77
N LYS A 174 0.04 -10.18 -11.48
CA LYS A 174 0.95 -11.36 -11.50
C LYS A 174 0.95 -12.12 -12.83
N LEU A 175 -0.20 -12.25 -13.49
CA LEU A 175 -0.34 -13.06 -14.70
C LEU A 175 -1.18 -12.32 -15.73
N LYS A 176 -0.74 -12.33 -16.99
CA LYS A 176 -1.47 -11.83 -18.15
C LYS A 176 -1.92 -13.03 -18.98
N TRP A 177 -3.21 -13.12 -19.29
CA TRP A 177 -3.81 -14.30 -19.94
C TRP A 177 -4.28 -14.02 -21.37
N GLY A 178 -4.38 -12.75 -21.76
CA GLY A 178 -4.81 -12.33 -23.09
C GLY A 178 -5.28 -10.88 -23.11
N GLU A 179 -5.59 -10.40 -24.31
CA GLU A 179 -6.16 -9.08 -24.56
C GLU A 179 -7.58 -9.25 -25.12
N LEU A 180 -8.53 -8.45 -24.63
CA LEU A 180 -9.90 -8.36 -25.11
C LEU A 180 -10.18 -6.91 -25.49
N GLY A 181 -9.80 -6.53 -26.71
CA GLY A 181 -9.79 -5.12 -27.13
C GLY A 181 -8.79 -4.31 -26.30
N ASP A 182 -9.24 -3.21 -25.70
CA ASP A 182 -8.41 -2.35 -24.83
C ASP A 182 -8.34 -2.86 -23.37
N LEU A 183 -8.81 -4.08 -23.11
CA LEU A 183 -8.77 -4.70 -21.79
C LEU A 183 -7.74 -5.82 -21.75
N GLN A 184 -7.04 -5.95 -20.63
CA GLN A 184 -6.18 -7.09 -20.35
C GLN A 184 -6.85 -7.98 -19.30
N LEU A 185 -6.94 -9.27 -19.60
CA LEU A 185 -7.25 -10.25 -18.56
C LEU A 185 -5.98 -10.49 -17.76
N ALA A 186 -5.97 -9.99 -16.53
CA ALA A 186 -4.88 -10.20 -15.61
C ALA A 186 -5.39 -10.65 -14.23
N THR A 187 -4.54 -11.39 -13.53
CA THR A 187 -4.79 -11.70 -12.12
C THR A 187 -4.25 -10.54 -11.28
N LEU A 188 -5.18 -9.76 -10.72
CA LEU A 188 -4.87 -8.78 -9.68
C LEU A 188 -4.56 -9.52 -8.39
N VAL A 189 -3.36 -9.31 -7.86
CA VAL A 189 -2.92 -9.91 -6.60
C VAL A 189 -2.45 -8.80 -5.70
N PHE A 190 -2.86 -8.83 -4.43
CA PHE A 190 -2.30 -7.93 -3.45
C PHE A 190 -1.06 -8.56 -2.82
N PRO A 191 0.00 -7.77 -2.54
CA PRO A 191 1.20 -8.30 -1.91
C PRO A 191 0.85 -9.08 -0.64
N GLU A 192 1.30 -10.33 -0.58
CA GLU A 192 1.22 -11.19 0.62
C GLU A 192 2.28 -10.79 1.67
N GLU A 193 3.07 -9.77 1.37
CA GLU A 193 4.10 -9.23 2.24
C GLU A 193 3.50 -8.77 3.58
N LEU A 194 4.29 -8.95 4.63
CA LEU A 194 3.98 -8.41 5.95
C LEU A 194 3.86 -6.89 5.86
N CYS A 195 2.75 -6.36 6.35
CA CYS A 195 2.63 -4.91 6.55
C CYS A 195 3.73 -4.46 7.52
N VAL A 196 4.11 -3.18 7.45
CA VAL A 196 5.10 -2.57 8.37
C VAL A 196 4.69 -2.74 9.84
N CYS A 197 3.39 -2.89 10.14
CA CYS A 197 2.90 -3.17 11.49
C CYS A 197 3.00 -4.65 11.92
N GLY A 198 3.50 -5.55 11.07
CA GLY A 198 3.61 -6.99 11.30
C GLY A 198 2.36 -7.81 10.92
N SER A 199 1.27 -7.19 10.49
CA SER A 199 0.07 -7.90 10.04
C SER A 199 0.27 -8.54 8.67
N ASN A 200 -0.13 -9.80 8.52
CA ASN A 200 -0.25 -10.45 7.20
C ASN A 200 -1.43 -9.88 6.40
N ALA A 201 -1.28 -9.87 5.08
CA ALA A 201 -2.38 -9.59 4.16
C ALA A 201 -3.57 -10.51 4.48
N SER A 202 -4.79 -9.96 4.44
CA SER A 202 -6.01 -10.69 4.79
C SER A 202 -7.17 -10.27 3.91
N ALA A 203 -8.03 -11.21 3.53
CA ALA A 203 -9.29 -10.92 2.82
C ALA A 203 -10.25 -9.99 3.60
N LYS A 204 -9.99 -9.75 4.89
CA LYS A 204 -10.71 -8.79 5.74
C LYS A 204 -10.23 -7.34 5.56
N TRP A 205 -9.08 -7.14 4.94
CA TRP A 205 -8.59 -5.80 4.62
C TRP A 205 -9.57 -5.10 3.68
N VAL A 206 -9.64 -3.78 3.81
CA VAL A 206 -10.58 -2.99 3.01
C VAL A 206 -9.96 -2.78 1.64
N CYS A 207 -10.63 -3.26 0.59
CA CYS A 207 -10.21 -2.98 -0.78
C CYS A 207 -10.77 -1.63 -1.26
N PHE A 208 -9.99 -0.94 -2.08
CA PHE A 208 -10.36 0.34 -2.66
C PHE A 208 -9.88 0.46 -4.11
N GLN A 209 -10.54 1.33 -4.86
CA GLN A 209 -10.14 1.79 -6.17
C GLN A 209 -9.52 3.18 -6.05
N ILE A 210 -8.47 3.40 -6.84
CA ILE A 210 -7.78 4.68 -7.00
C ILE A 210 -8.37 5.32 -8.26
N GLY A 211 -9.17 6.35 -8.09
CA GLY A 211 -9.76 7.08 -9.20
C GLY A 211 -8.92 8.25 -9.67
N ASP A 212 -9.45 8.99 -10.64
CA ASP A 212 -8.85 10.21 -11.16
C ASP A 212 -9.01 11.38 -10.18
N ASN A 213 -8.01 12.27 -10.15
CA ASN A 213 -7.97 13.45 -9.30
C ASN A 213 -8.26 14.75 -10.07
N SER A 214 -8.50 14.68 -11.38
CA SER A 214 -8.57 15.87 -12.23
C SER A 214 -9.73 16.78 -11.86
N ASP A 215 -10.86 16.22 -11.42
CA ASP A 215 -12.04 16.96 -10.95
C ASP A 215 -11.76 17.77 -9.68
N TYR A 216 -10.87 17.27 -8.83
CA TYR A 216 -10.45 17.94 -7.61
C TYR A 216 -9.34 18.95 -7.85
N ARG A 217 -8.26 18.56 -8.57
CA ARG A 217 -7.10 19.42 -8.82
C ARG A 217 -7.35 20.53 -9.84
N LYS A 218 -8.09 20.24 -10.92
CA LYS A 218 -8.34 21.19 -12.03
C LYS A 218 -9.72 21.84 -11.94
N GLY A 219 -10.65 21.24 -11.18
CA GLY A 219 -12.01 21.75 -10.97
C GLY A 219 -12.13 22.61 -9.71
N ASP A 220 -13.32 22.63 -9.13
CA ASP A 220 -13.59 23.25 -7.83
C ASP A 220 -13.56 22.17 -6.73
N PRO A 221 -12.57 22.19 -5.82
CA PRO A 221 -12.48 21.27 -4.68
C PRO A 221 -13.73 21.24 -3.80
N ASN A 222 -14.42 22.37 -3.63
CA ASN A 222 -15.64 22.44 -2.83
C ASN A 222 -16.81 21.78 -3.54
N ALA A 223 -16.97 22.02 -4.85
CA ALA A 223 -17.98 21.35 -5.65
C ALA A 223 -17.76 19.83 -5.68
N THR A 224 -16.51 19.38 -5.82
CA THR A 224 -16.17 17.95 -5.79
C THR A 224 -16.44 17.32 -4.42
N ALA A 225 -16.15 18.03 -3.33
CA ALA A 225 -16.50 17.61 -1.97
C ALA A 225 -18.03 17.50 -1.77
N ALA A 226 -18.78 18.48 -2.25
CA ALA A 226 -20.24 18.50 -2.18
C ALA A 226 -20.85 17.32 -2.94
N ARG A 227 -20.40 17.07 -4.19
CA ARG A 227 -20.83 15.90 -4.98
C ARG A 227 -20.55 14.58 -4.27
N ALA A 228 -19.38 14.45 -3.63
CA ALA A 228 -19.06 13.25 -2.86
C ALA A 228 -20.05 13.02 -1.70
N LEU A 229 -20.46 14.10 -1.02
CA LEU A 229 -21.47 14.04 0.04
C LEU A 229 -22.85 13.67 -0.52
N GLU A 230 -23.24 14.27 -1.65
CA GLU A 230 -24.51 13.98 -2.33
C GLU A 230 -24.62 12.50 -2.74
N ARG A 231 -23.57 11.91 -3.34
CA ARG A 231 -23.55 10.47 -3.68
C ARG A 231 -23.81 9.59 -2.48
N ARG A 232 -23.19 9.94 -1.35
CA ARG A 232 -23.37 9.19 -0.11
C ARG A 232 -24.80 9.25 0.39
N LEU A 233 -25.42 10.42 0.29
CA LEU A 233 -26.82 10.62 0.70
C LEU A 233 -27.81 9.98 -0.27
N GLY A 234 -27.33 9.39 -1.38
CA GLY A 234 -28.16 8.70 -2.36
C GLY A 234 -28.86 9.64 -3.34
N PHE A 235 -28.42 10.89 -3.44
CA PHE A 235 -28.91 11.78 -4.50
C PHE A 235 -28.44 11.24 -5.86
N ALA A 236 -29.35 11.19 -6.83
CA ALA A 236 -29.01 10.89 -8.21
C ALA A 236 -28.08 11.99 -8.71
N ILE A 237 -26.85 11.65 -9.03
CA ILE A 237 -25.94 12.55 -9.73
C ILE A 237 -26.04 12.20 -11.20
N ASP A 238 -26.50 13.15 -11.99
CA ASP A 238 -26.42 13.05 -13.44
C ASP A 238 -24.94 12.91 -13.80
N ASN A 239 -24.54 11.76 -14.36
CA ASN A 239 -23.19 11.58 -14.87
C ASN A 239 -23.01 12.61 -16.02
N PRO A 240 -22.07 13.55 -15.90
CA PRO A 240 -21.80 14.52 -16.96
C PRO A 240 -21.25 13.86 -18.22
#